data_AF-A0A660MCE6-F1
#
_entry.id   AF-A0A660MCE6-F1
#
_cell.length_a   1.000
_cell.length_b   1.000
_cell.length_c   1.000
_cell.angle_alpha   90.00
_cell.angle_beta   90.00
_cell.angle_gamma   90.00
#
_symmetry.space_group_name_H-M   'P 1'
#
loop_
_entity.id
_entity.type
_entity.pdbx_description
1 polymer ?
#
loop_
_entity_poly.entity_id
_entity_poly.type
_entity_poly.pdbx_seq_one_letter_code
_entity_poly.pdbx_strand_id
1 'polypeptide(L)'
;YNQMAAACDVLTDSTLPTDNARYTHYLARRAQRFGLDNDAIEQLINSQAYTHTVRLACMLRYDSPEEYQQLTNALDTLPGPVQAILAQELSNDGIHQRATLPYYGPALLKGLEKHHSLGTALTYFAHVLQEAHIADKAARKAGETGIVTADLSTIAQAANQDILDPHHAELRFHHSGETLVPEYQDTPELAIDSLPAFDSEKLRGKRIIYLGMGGGSDGIQAAMLSKLHQQHHAVQPAAIVSVRNFAADSNKQLAHTGRQIGDALAEITKETTKVGNWRFLEDIIAKDETIAPVYLLNSIEPEQIAHDLQILIRETGADAVCGIDTGGDVLYRANTTIDATTSSPDQDYAVLAALHMINAAAEADGTPLDVFTAIVAPGVDTPPYANEILTRSSAQHYPLHPDDITTITRTYAAWRMDGSASEEGLYGKTPLAWIAGLTGKHGLQPLALPRANATSAHNPWRIFMNIRPSTARVVMMQAEQLYQAVNH
;
A
#
# COMPACT_ATOMS: atom_id res chain seq x y z
N TYR A 1 -5.69 -13.38 -43.26
CA TYR A 1 -4.38 -13.84 -43.76
C TYR A 1 -3.58 -12.70 -44.41
N ASN A 2 -4.08 -12.05 -45.47
CA ASN A 2 -3.37 -10.96 -46.18
C ASN A 2 -2.99 -9.74 -45.31
N GLN A 3 -3.79 -9.39 -44.30
CA GLN A 3 -3.50 -8.25 -43.41
C GLN A 3 -2.45 -8.54 -42.33
N MET A 4 -2.26 -9.81 -41.91
CA MET A 4 -1.19 -10.17 -40.99
C MET A 4 0.17 -10.16 -41.70
N ALA A 5 0.20 -10.69 -42.93
CA ALA A 5 1.38 -10.56 -43.79
C ALA A 5 1.75 -9.08 -43.97
N ALA A 6 0.77 -8.21 -44.28
CA ALA A 6 1.00 -6.77 -44.41
C ALA A 6 1.55 -6.09 -43.13
N ALA A 7 1.18 -6.56 -41.94
CA ALA A 7 1.78 -6.06 -40.70
C ALA A 7 3.23 -6.54 -40.55
N CYS A 8 3.49 -7.82 -40.78
CA CYS A 8 4.84 -8.40 -40.71
C CYS A 8 5.79 -7.84 -41.77
N ASP A 9 5.30 -7.53 -42.97
CA ASP A 9 6.10 -6.97 -44.07
C ASP A 9 6.78 -5.65 -43.65
N VAL A 10 6.11 -4.83 -42.83
CA VAL A 10 6.64 -3.57 -42.27
C VAL A 10 7.88 -3.79 -41.42
N LEU A 11 8.01 -4.93 -40.75
CA LEU A 11 9.20 -5.24 -39.94
C LEU A 11 10.46 -5.41 -40.80
N THR A 12 10.29 -5.66 -42.09
CA THR A 12 11.38 -5.77 -43.08
C THR A 12 11.50 -4.56 -44.00
N ASP A 13 10.67 -3.52 -43.80
CA ASP A 13 10.65 -2.34 -44.63
C ASP A 13 11.92 -1.49 -44.41
N SER A 14 12.81 -1.50 -45.40
CA SER A 14 14.06 -0.74 -45.39
C SER A 14 13.86 0.77 -45.59
N THR A 15 12.66 1.22 -45.97
CA THR A 15 12.35 2.66 -46.08
C THR A 15 12.12 3.31 -44.72
N LEU A 16 11.78 2.51 -43.71
CA LEU A 16 11.70 2.96 -42.32
C LEU A 16 13.11 2.97 -41.69
N PRO A 17 13.58 4.13 -41.18
CA PRO A 17 14.99 4.36 -40.89
C PRO A 17 15.47 3.73 -39.58
N THR A 18 14.55 3.30 -38.69
CA THR A 18 14.90 2.76 -37.37
C THR A 18 14.03 1.56 -37.01
N ASP A 19 14.55 0.65 -36.19
CA ASP A 19 13.79 -0.50 -35.68
C ASP A 19 12.58 -0.05 -34.85
N ASN A 20 12.70 1.06 -34.12
CA ASN A 20 11.57 1.70 -33.43
C ASN A 20 10.48 2.13 -34.42
N ALA A 21 10.85 2.79 -35.53
CA ALA A 21 9.88 3.19 -36.55
C ALA A 21 9.17 1.97 -37.18
N ARG A 22 9.92 0.89 -37.46
CA ARG A 22 9.36 -0.36 -37.98
C ARG A 22 8.37 -0.99 -37.01
N TYR A 23 8.74 -1.09 -35.73
CA TYR A 23 7.86 -1.68 -34.71
C TYR A 23 6.60 -0.85 -34.48
N THR A 24 6.72 0.48 -34.41
CA THR A 24 5.55 1.37 -34.28
C THR A 24 4.62 1.27 -35.48
N HIS A 25 5.16 1.18 -36.71
CA HIS A 25 4.32 0.97 -37.90
C HIS A 25 3.71 -0.44 -37.96
N TYR A 26 4.40 -1.46 -37.44
CA TYR A 26 3.80 -2.80 -37.25
C TYR A 26 2.57 -2.70 -36.33
N LEU A 27 2.68 -2.01 -35.19
CA LEU A 27 1.55 -1.78 -34.29
C LEU A 27 0.44 -0.95 -34.95
N ALA A 28 0.77 0.06 -35.75
CA ALA A 28 -0.21 0.83 -36.52
C ALA A 28 -1.01 -0.04 -37.50
N ARG A 29 -0.35 -1.00 -38.19
CA ARG A 29 -1.05 -1.97 -39.05
C ARG A 29 -1.95 -2.92 -38.26
N ARG A 30 -1.53 -3.33 -37.06
CA ARG A 30 -2.37 -4.09 -36.14
C ARG A 30 -3.58 -3.27 -35.69
N ALA A 31 -3.38 -2.00 -35.33
CA ALA A 31 -4.43 -1.06 -34.95
C ALA A 31 -5.48 -0.85 -36.07
N GLN A 32 -5.04 -0.70 -37.33
CA GLN A 32 -5.95 -0.64 -38.49
C GLN A 32 -6.88 -1.85 -38.56
N ARG A 33 -6.34 -3.05 -38.30
CA ARG A 33 -7.12 -4.29 -38.29
C ARG A 33 -8.12 -4.34 -37.15
N PHE A 34 -7.80 -3.72 -36.02
CA PHE A 34 -8.70 -3.56 -34.88
C PHE A 34 -9.77 -2.47 -35.10
N GLY A 35 -9.79 -1.83 -36.27
CA GLY A 35 -10.80 -0.83 -36.61
C GLY A 35 -10.53 0.56 -36.06
N LEU A 36 -9.29 0.86 -35.62
CA LEU A 36 -8.91 2.23 -35.27
C LEU A 36 -8.89 3.11 -36.53
N ASP A 37 -9.37 4.34 -36.39
CA ASP A 37 -9.34 5.34 -37.45
C ASP A 37 -7.93 5.93 -37.66
N ASN A 38 -7.78 6.70 -38.75
CA ASN A 38 -6.50 7.27 -39.13
C ASN A 38 -5.95 8.23 -38.06
N ASP A 39 -6.81 8.96 -37.36
CA ASP A 39 -6.39 9.90 -36.31
C ASP A 39 -5.79 9.14 -35.12
N ALA A 40 -6.43 8.06 -34.68
CA ALA A 40 -5.92 7.19 -33.61
C ALA A 40 -4.61 6.49 -34.02
N ILE A 41 -4.47 6.12 -35.31
CA ILE A 41 -3.24 5.55 -35.84
C ILE A 41 -2.09 6.58 -35.84
N GLU A 42 -2.36 7.82 -36.26
CA GLU A 42 -1.38 8.90 -36.21
C GLU A 42 -0.95 9.20 -34.77
N GLN A 43 -1.90 9.20 -33.82
CA GLN A 43 -1.60 9.34 -32.40
C GLN A 43 -0.74 8.18 -31.89
N LEU A 44 -1.02 6.94 -32.30
CA LEU A 44 -0.18 5.79 -31.94
C LEU A 44 1.25 5.97 -32.45
N ILE A 45 1.42 6.44 -33.68
CA ILE A 45 2.75 6.64 -34.28
C ILE A 45 3.52 7.77 -33.59
N ASN A 46 2.84 8.89 -33.32
CA ASN A 46 3.49 10.14 -32.90
C ASN A 46 3.61 10.30 -31.37
N SER A 47 2.69 9.72 -30.59
CA SER A 47 2.64 9.91 -29.14
C SER A 47 2.51 8.60 -28.35
N GLN A 48 2.64 7.45 -29.01
CA GLN A 48 2.44 6.12 -28.42
C GLN A 48 1.05 5.92 -27.78
N ALA A 49 0.08 6.78 -28.11
CA ALA A 49 -1.31 6.57 -27.69
C ALA A 49 -1.78 5.17 -28.13
N TYR A 50 -2.60 4.51 -27.31
CA TYR A 50 -3.12 3.17 -27.57
C TYR A 50 -2.07 2.03 -27.66
N THR A 51 -0.76 2.30 -27.54
CA THR A 51 0.31 1.28 -27.66
C THR A 51 0.07 0.09 -26.75
N HIS A 52 -0.22 0.35 -25.47
CA HIS A 52 -0.50 -0.70 -24.48
C HIS A 52 -1.73 -1.54 -24.87
N THR A 53 -2.83 -0.93 -25.31
CA THR A 53 -4.06 -1.64 -25.71
C THR A 53 -3.83 -2.49 -26.96
N VAL A 54 -3.11 -1.96 -27.96
CA VAL A 54 -2.77 -2.70 -29.19
C VAL A 54 -1.82 -3.86 -28.87
N ARG A 55 -0.83 -3.67 -27.99
CA ARG A 55 0.05 -4.74 -27.51
C ARG A 55 -0.75 -5.81 -26.76
N LEU A 56 -1.63 -5.44 -25.83
CA LEU A 56 -2.51 -6.38 -25.12
C LEU A 56 -3.38 -7.19 -26.09
N ALA A 57 -4.03 -6.54 -27.06
CA ALA A 57 -4.83 -7.23 -28.08
C ALA A 57 -3.98 -8.24 -28.87
N CYS A 58 -2.74 -7.89 -29.22
CA CYS A 58 -1.82 -8.82 -29.86
C CYS A 58 -1.42 -10.00 -28.95
N MET A 59 -1.19 -9.75 -27.64
CA MET A 59 -0.87 -10.80 -26.67
C MET A 59 -2.06 -11.75 -26.44
N LEU A 60 -3.29 -11.22 -26.42
CA LEU A 60 -4.54 -11.98 -26.36
C LEU A 60 -4.93 -12.65 -27.68
N ARG A 61 -4.13 -12.43 -28.74
CA ARG A 61 -4.36 -12.92 -30.11
C ARG A 61 -5.72 -12.50 -30.67
N TYR A 62 -6.22 -11.36 -30.22
CA TYR A 62 -7.39 -10.72 -30.81
C TYR A 62 -7.04 -10.21 -32.19
N ASP A 63 -8.04 -10.23 -33.06
CA ASP A 63 -7.86 -10.12 -34.49
C ASP A 63 -9.07 -9.46 -35.20
N SER A 64 -10.10 -9.04 -34.44
CA SER A 64 -11.26 -8.28 -34.90
C SER A 64 -11.50 -6.97 -34.11
N PRO A 65 -12.25 -6.00 -34.68
CA PRO A 65 -12.67 -4.79 -33.96
C PRO A 65 -13.54 -5.06 -32.74
N GLU A 66 -14.40 -6.07 -32.77
CA GLU A 66 -15.28 -6.41 -31.65
C GLU A 66 -14.49 -6.91 -30.44
N GLU A 67 -13.50 -7.77 -30.66
CA GLU A 67 -12.59 -8.26 -29.61
C GLU A 67 -11.75 -7.10 -29.03
N TYR A 68 -11.28 -6.19 -29.88
CA TYR A 68 -10.57 -5.00 -29.43
C TYR A 68 -11.46 -4.08 -28.59
N GLN A 69 -12.72 -3.87 -28.99
CA GLN A 69 -13.68 -3.09 -28.20
C GLN A 69 -13.98 -3.77 -26.86
N GLN A 70 -14.08 -5.10 -26.83
CA GLN A 70 -14.23 -5.86 -25.59
C GLN A 70 -13.04 -5.64 -24.64
N LEU A 71 -11.81 -5.64 -25.17
CA LEU A 71 -10.62 -5.32 -24.41
C LEU A 71 -10.64 -3.89 -23.86
N THR A 72 -10.95 -2.91 -24.68
CA THR A 72 -11.03 -1.50 -24.26
C THR A 72 -12.07 -1.31 -23.17
N ASN A 73 -13.28 -1.88 -23.35
CA ASN A 73 -14.32 -1.84 -22.33
C ASN A 73 -13.87 -2.50 -21.02
N ALA A 74 -13.15 -3.63 -21.09
CA ALA A 74 -12.63 -4.29 -19.90
C ALA A 74 -11.58 -3.41 -19.19
N LEU A 75 -10.64 -2.81 -19.93
CA LEU A 75 -9.63 -1.90 -19.38
C LEU A 75 -10.26 -0.70 -18.69
N ASP A 76 -11.30 -0.09 -19.27
CA ASP A 76 -11.99 1.09 -18.71
C ASP A 76 -12.66 0.80 -17.36
N THR A 77 -13.00 -0.47 -17.10
CA THR A 77 -13.60 -0.90 -15.81
C THR A 77 -12.57 -1.23 -14.73
N LEU A 78 -11.29 -1.36 -15.08
CA LEU A 78 -10.24 -1.70 -14.10
C LEU A 78 -9.97 -0.51 -13.16
N PRO A 79 -9.48 -0.76 -11.94
CA PRO A 79 -9.03 0.32 -11.06
C PRO A 79 -7.94 1.17 -11.72
N GLY A 80 -7.96 2.50 -11.49
CA GLY A 80 -7.01 3.44 -12.10
C GLY A 80 -5.53 3.04 -12.01
N PRO A 81 -5.03 2.56 -10.85
CA PRO A 81 -3.66 2.06 -10.71
C PRO A 81 -3.34 0.84 -11.58
N VAL A 82 -4.28 -0.08 -11.73
CA VAL A 82 -4.15 -1.26 -12.60
C VAL A 82 -4.02 -0.81 -14.05
N GLN A 83 -4.87 0.13 -14.49
CA GLN A 83 -4.77 0.74 -15.82
C GLN A 83 -3.41 1.40 -16.02
N ALA A 84 -2.91 2.16 -15.03
CA ALA A 84 -1.62 2.85 -15.13
C ALA A 84 -0.44 1.88 -15.25
N ILE A 85 -0.44 0.78 -14.50
CA ILE A 85 0.61 -0.25 -14.63
C ILE A 85 0.61 -0.85 -16.03
N LEU A 86 -0.55 -1.28 -16.53
CA LEU A 86 -0.67 -1.84 -17.88
C LEU A 86 -0.24 -0.82 -18.94
N ALA A 87 -0.69 0.43 -18.81
CA ALA A 87 -0.36 1.50 -19.73
C ALA A 87 1.14 1.81 -19.74
N GLN A 88 1.76 1.96 -18.58
CA GLN A 88 3.18 2.29 -18.47
C GLN A 88 4.06 1.12 -18.93
N GLU A 89 3.93 -0.06 -18.31
CA GLU A 89 4.85 -1.18 -18.56
C GLU A 89 4.74 -1.70 -19.99
N LEU A 90 3.54 -1.66 -20.58
CA LEU A 90 3.35 -2.06 -21.98
C LEU A 90 3.59 -0.93 -22.97
N SER A 91 3.84 0.31 -22.55
CA SER A 91 4.33 1.36 -23.46
C SER A 91 5.84 1.52 -23.39
N ASN A 92 6.50 0.99 -22.35
CA ASN A 92 7.95 0.99 -22.24
C ASN A 92 8.61 0.29 -23.45
N ASP A 93 9.63 0.92 -24.02
CA ASP A 93 10.30 0.47 -25.26
C ASP A 93 11.74 -0.05 -25.06
N GLY A 94 12.36 0.21 -23.91
CA GLY A 94 13.73 -0.20 -23.62
C GLY A 94 14.78 0.73 -24.23
N ILE A 95 14.38 1.71 -25.04
CA ILE A 95 15.27 2.66 -25.72
C ILE A 95 15.41 3.91 -24.89
N HIS A 96 14.27 4.53 -24.52
CA HIS A 96 14.27 5.79 -23.75
C HIS A 96 14.03 5.55 -22.26
N GLN A 97 13.49 4.39 -21.90
CA GLN A 97 13.17 3.99 -20.54
C GLN A 97 13.39 2.49 -20.35
N ARG A 98 13.66 2.06 -19.12
CA ARG A 98 13.72 0.65 -18.76
C ARG A 98 12.40 -0.06 -19.07
N ALA A 99 12.44 -1.14 -19.84
CA ALA A 99 11.28 -1.94 -20.20
C ALA A 99 11.34 -3.35 -19.61
N THR A 100 10.18 -3.87 -19.24
CA THR A 100 10.01 -5.28 -18.88
C THR A 100 9.57 -6.05 -20.13
N LEU A 101 10.28 -7.11 -20.49
CA LEU A 101 9.83 -8.11 -21.45
C LEU A 101 9.14 -9.26 -20.68
N PRO A 102 7.80 -9.33 -20.63
CA PRO A 102 7.08 -10.45 -20.00
C PRO A 102 7.15 -11.67 -20.92
N TYR A 103 8.23 -12.44 -20.84
CA TYR A 103 8.43 -13.65 -21.65
C TYR A 103 7.35 -14.69 -21.28
N TYR A 104 6.71 -15.31 -22.27
CA TYR A 104 5.46 -16.08 -22.11
C TYR A 104 4.21 -15.30 -21.67
N GLY A 105 4.25 -13.97 -21.62
CA GLY A 105 3.09 -13.11 -21.32
C GLY A 105 1.82 -13.43 -22.13
N PRO A 106 1.89 -13.66 -23.46
CA PRO A 106 0.73 -14.10 -24.24
C PRO A 106 0.12 -15.43 -23.76
N ALA A 107 0.95 -16.39 -23.38
CA ALA A 107 0.49 -17.70 -22.90
C ALA A 107 -0.18 -17.58 -21.53
N LEU A 108 0.37 -16.73 -20.64
CA LEU A 108 -0.24 -16.43 -19.35
C LEU A 108 -1.61 -15.76 -19.52
N LEU A 109 -1.69 -14.68 -20.30
CA LEU A 109 -2.94 -13.95 -20.54
C LEU A 109 -4.03 -14.85 -21.15
N LYS A 110 -3.70 -15.65 -22.17
CA LYS A 110 -4.66 -16.60 -22.76
C LYS A 110 -5.08 -17.68 -21.77
N GLY A 111 -4.15 -18.18 -20.94
CA GLY A 111 -4.45 -19.17 -19.92
C GLY A 111 -5.45 -18.63 -18.89
N LEU A 112 -5.20 -17.41 -18.39
CA LEU A 112 -6.09 -16.73 -17.45
C LEU A 112 -7.46 -16.41 -18.05
N GLU A 113 -7.50 -15.85 -19.26
CA GLU A 113 -8.76 -15.51 -19.96
C GLU A 113 -9.61 -16.76 -20.25
N LYS A 114 -8.98 -17.91 -20.47
CA LYS A 114 -9.68 -19.17 -20.74
C LYS A 114 -10.51 -19.64 -19.54
N HIS A 115 -10.03 -19.38 -18.31
CA HIS A 115 -10.63 -19.93 -17.08
C HIS A 115 -11.24 -18.85 -16.17
N HIS A 116 -10.94 -17.58 -16.41
CA HIS A 116 -11.42 -16.44 -15.64
C HIS A 116 -11.93 -15.31 -16.55
N SER A 117 -12.57 -14.30 -15.95
CA SER A 117 -12.99 -13.11 -16.70
C SER A 117 -11.79 -12.35 -17.28
N LEU A 118 -11.99 -11.64 -18.41
CA LEU A 118 -10.95 -10.78 -18.99
C LEU A 118 -10.46 -9.72 -17.99
N GLY A 119 -11.36 -9.15 -17.17
CA GLY A 119 -10.97 -8.21 -16.12
C GLY A 119 -10.05 -8.82 -15.08
N THR A 120 -10.33 -10.05 -14.64
CA THR A 120 -9.46 -10.82 -13.73
C THR A 120 -8.10 -11.09 -14.36
N ALA A 121 -8.08 -11.53 -15.63
CA ALA A 121 -6.84 -11.82 -16.34
C ALA A 121 -5.95 -10.57 -16.49
N LEU A 122 -6.52 -9.43 -16.86
CA LEU A 122 -5.81 -8.16 -16.99
C LEU A 122 -5.30 -7.65 -15.63
N THR A 123 -6.12 -7.77 -14.58
CA THR A 123 -5.76 -7.38 -13.21
C THR A 123 -4.57 -8.19 -12.70
N TYR A 124 -4.60 -9.52 -12.89
CA TYR A 124 -3.49 -10.38 -12.49
C TYR A 124 -2.23 -10.17 -13.34
N PHE A 125 -2.40 -9.88 -14.64
CA PHE A 125 -1.25 -9.56 -15.49
C PHE A 125 -0.60 -8.22 -15.08
N ALA A 126 -1.39 -7.23 -14.66
CA ALA A 126 -0.87 -6.00 -14.08
C ALA A 126 -0.10 -6.27 -12.77
N HIS A 127 -0.57 -7.19 -11.93
CA HIS A 127 0.17 -7.64 -10.74
C HIS A 127 1.54 -8.19 -11.11
N VAL A 128 1.61 -9.11 -12.08
CA VAL A 128 2.88 -9.66 -12.60
C VAL A 128 3.84 -8.55 -13.07
N LEU A 129 3.33 -7.60 -13.85
CA LEU A 129 4.15 -6.49 -14.35
C LEU A 129 4.62 -5.54 -13.23
N GLN A 130 3.77 -5.27 -12.24
CA GLN A 130 4.17 -4.45 -11.09
C GLN A 130 5.27 -5.13 -10.28
N GLU A 131 5.16 -6.43 -10.03
CA GLU A 131 6.15 -7.16 -9.25
C GLU A 131 7.50 -7.23 -9.97
N ALA A 132 7.50 -7.40 -11.30
CA ALA A 132 8.71 -7.31 -12.11
C ALA A 132 9.30 -5.87 -12.08
N HIS A 133 8.46 -4.84 -12.16
CA HIS A 133 8.88 -3.44 -12.03
C HIS A 133 9.56 -3.18 -10.68
N ILE A 134 8.96 -3.65 -9.58
CA ILE A 134 9.50 -3.47 -8.23
C ILE A 134 10.84 -4.21 -8.06
N ALA A 135 10.97 -5.42 -8.60
CA ALA A 135 12.22 -6.17 -8.54
C ALA A 135 13.37 -5.48 -9.26
N ASP A 136 13.10 -4.81 -10.39
CA ASP A 136 14.09 -4.06 -11.19
C ASP A 136 14.19 -2.57 -10.78
N LYS A 137 13.63 -2.16 -9.63
CA LYS A 137 13.55 -0.75 -9.20
C LYS A 137 14.92 -0.06 -9.10
N ALA A 138 15.99 -0.80 -8.77
CA ALA A 138 17.31 -0.22 -8.58
C ALA A 138 17.85 0.37 -9.90
N ALA A 139 17.77 -0.41 -10.98
CA ALA A 139 18.12 0.03 -12.33
C ALA A 139 17.23 1.20 -12.78
N ARG A 140 15.91 1.10 -12.53
CA ARG A 140 14.95 2.16 -12.86
C ARG A 140 15.24 3.47 -12.13
N LYS A 141 15.54 3.41 -10.83
CA LYS A 141 15.91 4.56 -10.00
C LYS A 141 17.22 5.19 -10.45
N ALA A 142 18.16 4.39 -10.96
CA ALA A 142 19.42 4.85 -11.54
C ALA A 142 19.25 5.48 -12.95
N GLY A 143 18.04 5.43 -13.53
CA GLY A 143 17.77 5.95 -14.86
C GLY A 143 18.31 5.06 -15.98
N GLU A 144 18.55 3.78 -15.71
CA GLU A 144 19.01 2.84 -16.74
C GLU A 144 17.95 2.64 -17.83
N THR A 145 18.40 2.44 -19.06
CA THR A 145 17.56 2.02 -20.18
C THR A 145 17.81 0.53 -20.49
N GLY A 146 17.17 0.00 -21.53
CA GLY A 146 17.26 -1.41 -21.91
C GLY A 146 16.09 -2.25 -21.42
N ILE A 147 16.23 -3.56 -21.60
CA ILE A 147 15.18 -4.54 -21.36
C ILE A 147 15.60 -5.47 -20.22
N VAL A 148 14.72 -5.65 -19.23
CA VAL A 148 14.78 -6.76 -18.29
C VAL A 148 13.79 -7.84 -18.70
N THR A 149 14.21 -9.10 -18.75
CA THR A 149 13.30 -10.20 -19.09
C THR A 149 12.67 -10.75 -17.81
N ALA A 150 11.34 -10.82 -17.77
CA ALA A 150 10.62 -11.55 -16.73
C ALA A 150 10.15 -12.89 -17.32
N ASP A 151 10.69 -14.01 -16.82
CA ASP A 151 10.31 -15.34 -17.30
C ASP A 151 9.00 -15.79 -16.65
N LEU A 152 7.92 -15.81 -17.43
CA LEU A 152 6.60 -16.20 -16.96
C LEU A 152 6.25 -17.66 -17.31
N SER A 153 7.22 -18.47 -17.76
CA SER A 153 6.98 -19.85 -18.25
C SER A 153 6.22 -20.72 -17.25
N THR A 154 6.68 -20.79 -16.00
CA THR A 154 6.06 -21.59 -14.93
C THR A 154 4.64 -21.12 -14.59
N ILE A 155 4.44 -19.81 -14.43
CA ILE A 155 3.12 -19.25 -14.08
C ILE A 155 2.14 -19.33 -15.26
N ALA A 156 2.62 -19.19 -16.50
CA ALA A 156 1.82 -19.39 -17.70
C ALA A 156 1.38 -20.85 -17.82
N GLN A 157 2.26 -21.81 -17.53
CA GLN A 157 1.90 -23.23 -17.50
C GLN A 157 0.78 -23.50 -16.47
N ALA A 158 0.93 -23.00 -15.25
CA ALA A 158 -0.08 -23.14 -14.20
C ALA A 158 -1.43 -22.53 -14.61
N ALA A 159 -1.42 -21.34 -15.22
CA ALA A 159 -2.63 -20.71 -15.75
C ALA A 159 -3.31 -21.55 -16.84
N ASN A 160 -2.54 -22.09 -17.79
CA ASN A 160 -3.11 -22.92 -18.87
C ASN A 160 -3.71 -24.23 -18.36
N GLN A 161 -3.20 -24.73 -17.23
CA GLN A 161 -3.66 -25.95 -16.56
C GLN A 161 -4.78 -25.70 -15.54
N ASP A 162 -5.25 -24.46 -15.37
CA ASP A 162 -6.26 -24.07 -14.35
C ASP A 162 -5.82 -24.39 -12.91
N ILE A 163 -4.51 -24.32 -12.65
CA ILE A 163 -3.92 -24.54 -11.31
C ILE A 163 -3.69 -23.19 -10.62
N LEU A 164 -3.48 -22.14 -11.41
CA LEU A 164 -3.27 -20.79 -10.90
C LEU A 164 -4.60 -20.14 -10.54
N ASP A 165 -4.81 -19.85 -9.26
CA ASP A 165 -5.92 -18.99 -8.82
C ASP A 165 -5.46 -17.53 -8.74
N PRO A 166 -5.85 -16.66 -9.69
CA PRO A 166 -5.44 -15.25 -9.70
C PRO A 166 -6.00 -14.44 -8.53
N HIS A 167 -7.00 -14.95 -7.80
CA HIS A 167 -7.56 -14.29 -6.62
C HIS A 167 -6.74 -14.56 -5.35
N HIS A 168 -5.82 -15.52 -5.35
CA HIS A 168 -5.05 -15.86 -4.15
C HIS A 168 -3.54 -15.94 -4.39
N ALA A 169 -3.10 -16.12 -5.63
CA ALA A 169 -1.70 -16.34 -5.98
C ALA A 169 -0.89 -15.03 -5.97
N GLU A 170 -0.45 -14.63 -4.79
CA GLU A 170 0.54 -13.58 -4.61
C GLU A 170 1.93 -14.05 -5.09
N LEU A 171 2.68 -13.17 -5.77
CA LEU A 171 4.01 -13.47 -6.27
C LEU A 171 4.96 -12.30 -6.04
N ARG A 172 6.24 -12.61 -6.05
CA ARG A 172 7.37 -11.68 -6.09
C ARG A 172 8.31 -12.10 -7.20
N PHE A 173 9.15 -11.16 -7.66
CA PHE A 173 10.25 -11.47 -8.56
C PHE A 173 11.58 -11.28 -7.85
N HIS A 174 12.54 -12.13 -8.20
CA HIS A 174 13.95 -11.95 -7.84
C HIS A 174 14.82 -12.13 -9.09
N HIS A 175 16.05 -11.59 -9.05
CA HIS A 175 17.01 -11.77 -10.12
C HIS A 175 17.61 -13.18 -10.11
N SER A 176 17.60 -13.83 -11.26
CA SER A 176 18.37 -15.03 -11.58
C SER A 176 19.23 -14.72 -12.81
N GLY A 177 20.46 -14.27 -12.57
CA GLY A 177 21.29 -13.64 -13.60
C GLY A 177 20.63 -12.35 -14.14
N GLU A 178 20.50 -12.24 -15.46
CA GLU A 178 19.87 -11.08 -16.13
C GLU A 178 18.34 -11.21 -16.26
N THR A 179 17.77 -12.30 -15.76
CA THR A 179 16.33 -12.59 -15.86
C THR A 179 15.66 -12.47 -14.50
N LEU A 180 14.44 -11.96 -14.47
CA LEU A 180 13.56 -11.98 -13.31
C LEU A 180 12.75 -13.26 -13.32
N VAL A 181 12.76 -13.99 -12.21
CA VAL A 181 12.01 -15.25 -12.04
C VAL A 181 10.94 -15.05 -10.96
N PRO A 182 9.68 -15.47 -11.23
CA PRO A 182 8.59 -15.33 -10.27
C PRO A 182 8.67 -16.41 -9.18
N GLU A 183 8.29 -16.04 -7.97
CA GLU A 183 8.16 -16.90 -6.81
C GLU A 183 6.84 -16.61 -6.10
N TYR A 184 6.03 -17.65 -5.90
CA TYR A 184 4.78 -17.52 -5.15
C TYR A 184 5.08 -17.24 -3.68
N GLN A 185 4.32 -16.33 -3.10
CA GLN A 185 4.42 -16.03 -1.68
C GLN A 185 3.50 -16.96 -0.90
N ASP A 186 4.09 -17.77 -0.01
CA ASP A 186 3.36 -18.55 0.99
C ASP A 186 3.39 -17.80 2.32
N THR A 187 2.63 -16.70 2.39
CA THR A 187 2.53 -15.93 3.63
C THR A 187 1.39 -16.49 4.47
N PRO A 188 1.68 -16.97 5.70
CA PRO A 188 0.70 -17.65 6.52
C PRO A 188 -0.41 -16.70 6.99
N GLU A 189 -1.61 -17.24 7.22
CA GLU A 189 -2.68 -16.54 7.92
C GLU A 189 -2.25 -16.20 9.35
N LEU A 190 -2.62 -15.02 9.83
CA LEU A 190 -2.43 -14.67 11.22
C LEU A 190 -3.56 -15.28 12.05
N ALA A 191 -3.21 -16.05 13.08
CA ALA A 191 -4.16 -16.76 13.94
C ALA A 191 -4.83 -15.83 14.97
N ILE A 192 -5.30 -14.65 14.53
CA ILE A 192 -5.86 -13.61 15.39
C ILE A 192 -7.10 -14.10 16.13
N ASP A 193 -7.97 -14.86 15.46
CA ASP A 193 -9.19 -15.42 16.06
C ASP A 193 -8.89 -16.50 17.12
N SER A 194 -7.65 -16.97 17.21
CA SER A 194 -7.18 -17.89 18.27
C SER A 194 -6.58 -17.15 19.48
N LEU A 195 -6.35 -15.83 19.39
CA LEU A 195 -5.87 -15.03 20.51
C LEU A 195 -6.99 -14.84 21.55
N PRO A 196 -6.64 -14.68 22.84
CA PRO A 196 -7.61 -14.29 23.85
C PRO A 196 -8.30 -12.98 23.47
N ALA A 197 -9.59 -12.85 23.78
CA ALA A 197 -10.28 -11.58 23.61
C ALA A 197 -9.67 -10.52 24.54
N PHE A 198 -9.49 -9.31 24.03
CA PHE A 198 -9.06 -8.17 24.82
C PHE A 198 -10.19 -7.75 25.77
N ASP A 199 -9.84 -7.60 27.05
CA ASP A 199 -10.78 -7.12 28.06
C ASP A 199 -10.97 -5.60 27.91
N SER A 200 -12.01 -5.22 27.18
CA SER A 200 -12.29 -3.83 26.84
C SER A 200 -12.69 -2.98 28.06
N GLU A 201 -13.06 -3.59 29.18
CA GLU A 201 -13.29 -2.87 30.44
C GLU A 201 -12.04 -2.14 30.93
N LYS A 202 -10.85 -2.62 30.54
CA LYS A 202 -9.57 -1.93 30.81
C LYS A 202 -9.49 -0.53 30.19
N LEU A 203 -10.34 -0.20 29.21
CA LEU A 203 -10.39 1.13 28.60
C LEU A 203 -11.48 2.01 29.23
N ARG A 204 -12.44 1.42 29.96
CA ARG A 204 -13.69 2.11 30.30
C ARG A 204 -13.44 3.39 31.10
N GLY A 205 -13.97 4.51 30.60
CA GLY A 205 -13.89 5.81 31.25
C GLY A 205 -12.50 6.45 31.32
N LYS A 206 -11.46 5.79 30.78
CA LYS A 206 -10.10 6.32 30.80
C LYS A 206 -9.93 7.50 29.87
N ARG A 207 -9.01 8.37 30.25
CA ARG A 207 -8.53 9.45 29.39
C ARG A 207 -7.27 8.98 28.65
N ILE A 208 -7.35 8.83 27.33
CA ILE A 208 -6.34 8.10 26.55
C ILE A 208 -5.69 9.00 25.50
N ILE A 209 -4.36 8.98 25.40
CA ILE A 209 -3.63 9.50 24.24
C ILE A 209 -3.47 8.38 23.21
N TYR A 210 -3.85 8.66 21.97
CA TYR A 210 -3.68 7.74 20.84
C TYR A 210 -2.52 8.19 19.98
N LEU A 211 -1.54 7.32 19.78
CA LEU A 211 -0.27 7.65 19.15
C LEU A 211 -0.06 6.79 17.90
N GLY A 212 -0.17 7.35 16.70
CA GLY A 212 0.25 6.68 15.47
C GLY A 212 1.75 6.47 15.45
N MET A 213 2.21 5.22 15.31
CA MET A 213 3.59 4.81 15.57
C MET A 213 4.56 5.06 14.40
N GLY A 214 4.07 5.08 13.16
CA GLY A 214 4.91 5.38 11.99
C GLY A 214 4.16 6.01 10.83
N GLY A 215 4.88 6.44 9.79
CA GLY A 215 4.25 6.80 8.52
C GLY A 215 3.23 7.95 8.62
N GLY A 216 2.24 7.99 7.72
CA GLY A 216 1.22 9.05 7.74
C GLY A 216 -0.20 8.59 7.89
N SER A 217 -0.43 7.31 7.69
CA SER A 217 -1.75 6.74 7.88
C SER A 217 -1.99 6.38 9.34
N ASP A 218 -0.98 6.32 10.19
CA ASP A 218 -1.10 5.86 11.56
C ASP A 218 -1.86 6.85 12.43
N GLY A 219 -1.65 8.15 12.22
CA GLY A 219 -2.50 9.18 12.82
C GLY A 219 -3.98 9.01 12.45
N ILE A 220 -4.29 8.58 11.21
CA ILE A 220 -5.67 8.29 10.78
C ILE A 220 -6.23 7.07 11.54
N GLN A 221 -5.42 6.03 11.74
CA GLN A 221 -5.85 4.84 12.48
C GLN A 221 -5.99 5.11 13.97
N ALA A 222 -5.11 5.91 14.54
CA ALA A 222 -5.20 6.40 15.91
C ALA A 222 -6.48 7.19 16.15
N ALA A 223 -6.82 8.13 15.24
CA ALA A 223 -8.07 8.85 15.30
C ALA A 223 -9.29 7.92 15.15
N MET A 224 -9.26 6.95 14.23
CA MET A 224 -10.35 5.98 14.06
C MET A 224 -10.57 5.13 15.32
N LEU A 225 -9.51 4.50 15.86
CA LEU A 225 -9.64 3.69 17.08
C LEU A 225 -10.11 4.51 18.27
N SER A 226 -9.66 5.77 18.39
CA SER A 226 -10.15 6.67 19.44
C SER A 226 -11.67 6.86 19.38
N LYS A 227 -12.24 6.95 18.17
CA LYS A 227 -13.68 7.10 17.93
C LYS A 227 -14.43 5.83 18.33
N LEU A 228 -13.91 4.65 17.97
CA LEU A 228 -14.51 3.37 18.33
C LEU A 228 -14.49 3.14 19.85
N HIS A 229 -13.36 3.42 20.49
CA HIS A 229 -13.23 3.30 21.95
C HIS A 229 -14.12 4.31 22.69
N GLN A 230 -14.26 5.54 22.19
CA GLN A 230 -15.19 6.52 22.75
C GLN A 230 -16.65 6.02 22.64
N GLN A 231 -17.03 5.46 21.49
CA GLN A 231 -18.38 4.98 21.22
C GLN A 231 -18.82 3.87 22.18
N HIS A 232 -17.94 2.91 22.49
CA HIS A 232 -18.32 1.70 23.25
C HIS A 232 -17.88 1.68 24.71
N HIS A 233 -16.78 2.36 25.02
CA HIS A 233 -16.14 2.26 26.34
C HIS A 233 -16.18 3.57 27.12
N ALA A 234 -16.89 4.59 26.63
CA ALA A 234 -16.93 5.92 27.23
C ALA A 234 -15.52 6.51 27.50
N VAL A 235 -14.55 6.11 26.67
CA VAL A 235 -13.19 6.67 26.69
C VAL A 235 -13.27 8.16 26.38
N GLN A 236 -12.37 8.92 27.01
CA GLN A 236 -12.14 10.33 26.70
C GLN A 236 -10.80 10.45 25.95
N PRO A 237 -10.81 10.49 24.60
CA PRO A 237 -9.57 10.75 23.86
C PRO A 237 -9.00 12.11 24.28
N ALA A 238 -7.76 12.11 24.77
CA ALA A 238 -7.10 13.31 25.28
C ALA A 238 -6.35 14.05 24.17
N ALA A 239 -5.71 13.28 23.28
CA ALA A 239 -5.00 13.76 22.12
C ALA A 239 -4.84 12.63 21.08
N ILE A 240 -4.72 13.01 19.81
CA ILE A 240 -4.19 12.15 18.75
C ILE A 240 -2.80 12.66 18.38
N VAL A 241 -1.79 11.80 18.43
CA VAL A 241 -0.42 12.15 18.09
C VAL A 241 0.01 11.33 16.88
N SER A 242 0.57 11.96 15.86
CA SER A 242 1.14 11.28 14.69
C SER A 242 2.66 11.46 14.67
N VAL A 243 3.41 10.37 14.76
CA VAL A 243 4.87 10.41 14.73
C VAL A 243 5.38 10.44 13.29
N ARG A 244 6.32 11.34 13.01
CA ARG A 244 6.93 11.55 11.69
C ARG A 244 8.45 11.64 11.78
N ASN A 245 9.10 11.22 10.69
CA ASN A 245 10.55 11.39 10.51
C ASN A 245 10.88 12.44 9.44
N PHE A 246 10.64 13.72 9.74
CA PHE A 246 10.92 14.83 8.83
C PHE A 246 11.93 15.84 9.38
N ALA A 247 12.47 15.64 10.58
CA ALA A 247 13.35 16.61 11.26
C ALA A 247 14.55 17.03 10.40
N ALA A 248 15.07 16.15 9.53
CA ALA A 248 16.19 16.43 8.64
C ALA A 248 15.78 16.92 7.23
N ASP A 249 14.48 16.90 6.87
CA ASP A 249 14.00 17.26 5.53
C ASP A 249 13.38 18.66 5.52
N SER A 250 14.19 19.66 5.13
CA SER A 250 13.75 21.06 5.06
C SER A 250 12.57 21.30 4.11
N ASN A 251 12.24 20.35 3.23
CA ASN A 251 11.08 20.43 2.33
C ASN A 251 9.79 19.88 2.96
N LYS A 252 9.84 19.39 4.20
CA LYS A 252 8.70 18.82 4.93
C LYS A 252 8.43 19.56 6.24
N GLN A 253 8.39 20.88 6.15
CA GLN A 253 8.05 21.75 7.27
C GLN A 253 6.54 21.99 7.35
N LEU A 254 6.09 22.33 8.56
CA LEU A 254 4.76 22.86 8.80
C LEU A 254 4.85 24.36 9.06
N ALA A 255 3.85 25.09 8.57
CA ALA A 255 3.64 26.50 8.87
C ALA A 255 2.31 26.67 9.60
N HIS A 256 2.22 27.71 10.43
CA HIS A 256 1.00 28.04 11.18
C HIS A 256 0.51 26.88 12.08
N THR A 257 1.44 26.20 12.74
CA THR A 257 1.12 25.24 13.79
C THR A 257 0.56 25.95 15.03
N GLY A 258 -0.16 25.19 15.85
CA GLY A 258 -0.69 25.65 17.14
C GLY A 258 0.36 25.64 18.24
N ARG A 259 -0.04 25.17 19.43
CA ARG A 259 0.88 25.07 20.58
C ARG A 259 2.05 24.14 20.29
N GLN A 260 3.23 24.54 20.74
CA GLN A 260 4.41 23.68 20.81
C GLN A 260 4.49 23.07 22.21
N ILE A 261 4.67 21.76 22.28
CA ILE A 261 4.85 20.99 23.51
C ILE A 261 6.20 20.29 23.41
N GLY A 262 7.08 20.46 24.40
CA GLY A 262 8.45 19.95 24.28
C GLY A 262 9.18 20.48 23.04
N ASP A 263 10.07 19.68 22.46
CA ASP A 263 10.95 20.13 21.38
C ASP A 263 10.46 19.76 19.97
N ALA A 264 9.75 18.64 19.83
CA ALA A 264 9.38 18.06 18.55
C ALA A 264 7.86 17.91 18.34
N LEU A 265 7.02 18.18 19.35
CA LEU A 265 5.57 18.00 19.29
C LEU A 265 4.83 19.33 19.05
N ALA A 266 4.16 19.44 17.91
CA ALA A 266 3.39 20.62 17.53
C ALA A 266 1.91 20.29 17.32
N GLU A 267 1.01 21.14 17.83
CA GLU A 267 -0.44 21.04 17.60
C GLU A 267 -0.78 21.36 16.15
N ILE A 268 -1.62 20.53 15.55
CA ILE A 268 -2.15 20.69 14.20
C ILE A 268 -3.54 21.31 14.31
N THR A 269 -3.69 22.50 13.74
CA THR A 269 -4.94 23.25 13.72
C THR A 269 -5.50 23.33 12.30
N LYS A 270 -6.68 23.94 12.15
CA LYS A 270 -7.31 24.15 10.84
C LYS A 270 -6.50 25.12 9.96
N GLU A 271 -5.67 25.95 10.57
CA GLU A 271 -4.79 26.92 9.91
C GLU A 271 -3.44 26.32 9.53
N THR A 272 -3.07 25.17 10.09
CA THR A 272 -1.78 24.52 9.82
C THR A 272 -1.69 24.10 8.35
N THR A 273 -0.59 24.48 7.71
CA THR A 273 -0.33 24.15 6.31
C THR A 273 1.04 23.50 6.16
N LYS A 274 1.13 22.57 5.20
CA LYS A 274 2.40 21.97 4.82
C LYS A 274 3.18 22.91 3.90
N VAL A 275 4.49 22.96 4.09
CA VAL A 275 5.44 23.53 3.11
C VAL A 275 5.93 22.41 2.22
N GLY A 276 5.95 22.63 0.90
CA GLY A 276 6.41 21.64 -0.07
C GLY A 276 5.33 20.63 -0.49
N ASN A 277 5.74 19.67 -1.32
CA ASN A 277 4.86 18.65 -1.88
C ASN A 277 5.06 17.29 -1.19
N TRP A 278 4.39 17.10 -0.07
CA TRP A 278 4.37 15.83 0.66
C TRP A 278 2.99 15.50 1.21
N ARG A 279 2.78 14.26 1.66
CA ARG A 279 1.49 13.79 2.16
C ARG A 279 1.29 14.15 3.64
N PHE A 280 0.46 15.15 3.89
CA PHE A 280 0.01 15.59 5.21
C PHE A 280 -1.42 15.11 5.40
N LEU A 281 -1.64 14.10 6.25
CA LEU A 281 -2.96 13.50 6.48
C LEU A 281 -3.56 13.94 7.82
N GLU A 282 -2.71 14.45 8.70
CA GLU A 282 -3.09 14.95 10.02
C GLU A 282 -4.06 16.15 9.91
N ASP A 283 -4.01 16.90 8.81
CA ASP A 283 -4.95 18.00 8.57
C ASP A 283 -6.39 17.52 8.40
N ILE A 284 -6.60 16.30 7.90
CA ILE A 284 -7.92 15.71 7.69
C ILE A 284 -8.60 15.52 9.04
N ILE A 285 -7.90 14.88 9.97
CA ILE A 285 -8.42 14.56 11.31
C ILE A 285 -8.46 15.81 12.20
N ALA A 286 -7.55 16.76 12.03
CA ALA A 286 -7.59 18.04 12.75
C ALA A 286 -8.80 18.92 12.36
N LYS A 287 -9.36 18.71 11.16
CA LYS A 287 -10.57 19.38 10.70
C LYS A 287 -11.86 18.70 11.17
N ASP A 288 -11.79 17.47 11.66
CA ASP A 288 -12.94 16.74 12.22
C ASP A 288 -13.16 17.16 13.68
N GLU A 289 -14.19 17.97 13.93
CA GLU A 289 -14.52 18.52 15.26
C GLU A 289 -14.94 17.45 16.27
N THR A 290 -15.16 16.20 15.84
CA THR A 290 -15.47 15.07 16.72
C THR A 290 -14.22 14.36 17.23
N ILE A 291 -13.03 14.74 16.75
CA ILE A 291 -11.74 14.16 17.16
C ILE A 291 -11.07 15.06 18.19
N ALA A 292 -10.33 14.43 19.11
CA ALA A 292 -9.51 15.14 20.10
C ALA A 292 -8.41 15.99 19.42
N PRO A 293 -7.81 16.95 20.14
CA PRO A 293 -6.70 17.75 19.59
C PRO A 293 -5.62 16.87 18.95
N VAL A 294 -5.21 17.26 17.75
CA VAL A 294 -4.26 16.52 16.93
C VAL A 294 -2.88 17.16 17.04
N TYR A 295 -1.85 16.34 17.18
CA TYR A 295 -0.47 16.77 17.26
C TYR A 295 0.38 15.97 16.29
N LEU A 296 1.45 16.58 15.80
CA LEU A 296 2.49 15.93 15.03
C LEU A 296 3.78 15.96 15.85
N LEU A 297 4.36 14.79 16.07
CA LEU A 297 5.63 14.60 16.76
C LEU A 297 6.70 14.32 15.72
N ASN A 298 7.58 15.27 15.46
CA ASN A 298 8.58 15.18 14.40
C ASN A 298 9.93 14.66 14.91
N SER A 299 9.96 13.42 15.39
CA SER A 299 11.18 12.75 15.84
C SER A 299 11.07 11.23 15.68
N ILE A 300 12.20 10.58 15.46
CA ILE A 300 12.37 9.12 15.57
C ILE A 300 13.37 8.72 16.66
N GLU A 301 13.83 9.69 17.45
CA GLU A 301 14.68 9.42 18.62
C GLU A 301 13.78 9.02 19.79
N PRO A 302 13.86 7.77 20.30
CA PRO A 302 12.95 7.28 21.35
C PRO A 302 12.93 8.17 22.59
N GLU A 303 14.08 8.71 23.00
CA GLU A 303 14.22 9.60 24.14
C GLU A 303 13.44 10.89 23.96
N GLN A 304 13.47 11.48 22.76
CA GLN A 304 12.72 12.71 22.46
C GLN A 304 11.22 12.43 22.38
N ILE A 305 10.83 11.32 21.74
CA ILE A 305 9.43 10.89 21.68
C ILE A 305 8.88 10.71 23.11
N ALA A 306 9.63 10.00 23.97
CA ALA A 306 9.24 9.78 25.37
C ALA A 306 9.15 11.09 26.14
N HIS A 307 10.12 12.00 25.97
CA HIS A 307 10.14 13.30 26.64
C HIS A 307 8.89 14.13 26.33
N ASP A 308 8.60 14.36 25.05
CA ASP A 308 7.48 15.20 24.62
C ASP A 308 6.13 14.58 25.01
N LEU A 309 5.99 13.25 24.89
CA LEU A 309 4.79 12.54 25.32
C LEU A 309 4.57 12.61 26.83
N GLN A 310 5.62 12.51 27.65
CA GLN A 310 5.49 12.69 29.10
C GLN A 310 5.02 14.09 29.49
N ILE A 311 5.41 15.13 28.75
CA ILE A 311 4.86 16.48 28.94
C ILE A 311 3.37 16.48 28.59
N LEU A 312 2.99 15.95 27.42
CA LEU A 312 1.59 15.88 27.01
C LEU A 312 0.71 15.06 27.96
N ILE A 313 1.20 13.93 28.48
CA ILE A 313 0.50 13.11 29.48
C ILE A 313 0.19 13.93 30.73
N ARG A 314 1.18 14.69 31.24
CA ARG A 314 1.00 15.55 32.42
C ARG A 314 0.04 16.71 32.17
N GLU A 315 0.11 17.36 31.01
CA GLU A 315 -0.80 18.47 30.66
C GLU A 315 -2.24 18.00 30.46
N THR A 316 -2.41 16.84 29.84
CA THR A 316 -3.74 16.31 29.54
C THR A 316 -4.33 15.54 30.70
N GLY A 317 -3.53 15.04 31.65
CA GLY A 317 -3.99 14.13 32.71
C GLY A 317 -4.43 12.79 32.14
N ALA A 318 -3.71 12.25 31.16
CA ALA A 318 -4.03 10.96 30.56
C ALA A 318 -3.75 9.80 31.52
N ASP A 319 -4.67 8.84 31.61
CA ASP A 319 -4.56 7.61 32.40
C ASP A 319 -3.95 6.46 31.59
N ALA A 320 -3.93 6.61 30.26
CA ALA A 320 -3.32 5.62 29.37
C ALA A 320 -2.77 6.23 28.08
N VAL A 321 -1.81 5.53 27.49
CA VAL A 321 -1.31 5.78 26.14
C VAL A 321 -1.49 4.52 25.31
N CYS A 322 -1.94 4.67 24.07
CA CYS A 322 -2.08 3.56 23.13
C CYS A 322 -1.33 3.88 21.84
N GLY A 323 -0.20 3.20 21.62
CA GLY A 323 0.53 3.20 20.35
C GLY A 323 -0.23 2.41 19.30
N ILE A 324 -0.44 2.98 18.12
CA ILE A 324 -1.22 2.41 17.04
C ILE A 324 -0.31 2.23 15.83
N ASP A 325 0.01 0.96 15.55
CA ASP A 325 0.67 0.54 14.32
C ASP A 325 -0.38 0.18 13.26
N THR A 326 -0.04 0.45 12.00
CA THR A 326 -0.90 0.15 10.87
C THR A 326 -0.34 -1.00 10.06
N GLY A 327 -0.99 -2.16 10.23
CA GLY A 327 -0.69 -3.34 9.46
C GLY A 327 0.11 -4.40 10.19
N GLY A 328 1.08 -4.03 11.03
CA GLY A 328 1.92 -4.99 11.75
C GLY A 328 3.41 -4.78 11.56
N ASP A 329 3.86 -3.60 11.13
CA ASP A 329 5.28 -3.26 10.97
C ASP A 329 6.00 -3.29 12.33
N VAL A 330 5.29 -3.01 13.42
CA VAL A 330 5.84 -3.09 14.78
C VAL A 330 6.24 -4.51 15.20
N LEU A 331 5.79 -5.55 14.47
CA LEU A 331 6.07 -6.95 14.79
C LEU A 331 7.43 -7.44 14.26
N TYR A 332 8.15 -6.63 13.47
CA TYR A 332 9.50 -6.97 13.05
C TYR A 332 10.44 -7.04 14.25
N ARG A 333 11.35 -8.02 14.25
CA ARG A 333 12.40 -8.08 15.28
C ARG A 333 13.28 -6.84 15.21
N ALA A 334 13.73 -6.36 16.37
CA ALA A 334 14.60 -5.19 16.47
C ALA A 334 15.85 -5.33 15.59
N ASN A 335 16.28 -4.23 14.97
CA ASN A 335 17.44 -4.16 14.08
C ASN A 335 17.33 -5.01 12.79
N THR A 336 16.14 -5.48 12.41
CA THR A 336 15.96 -6.17 11.13
C THR A 336 16.01 -5.16 9.99
N THR A 337 17.00 -5.26 9.10
CA THR A 337 17.03 -4.45 7.88
C THR A 337 15.98 -4.95 6.89
N ILE A 338 14.95 -4.14 6.63
CA ILE A 338 13.88 -4.43 5.67
C ILE A 338 13.95 -3.46 4.50
N ASP A 339 13.62 -3.96 3.30
CA ASP A 339 13.49 -3.13 2.12
C ASP A 339 12.33 -2.13 2.30
N ALA A 340 12.61 -0.83 2.18
CA ALA A 340 11.63 0.25 2.34
C ALA A 340 10.41 0.20 1.38
N THR A 341 10.47 -0.58 0.30
CA THR A 341 9.30 -0.85 -0.56
C THR A 341 8.35 -1.90 0.01
N THR A 342 8.82 -2.67 1.00
CA THR A 342 8.06 -3.69 1.72
C THR A 342 7.42 -3.09 2.96
N SER A 343 8.21 -2.43 3.83
CA SER A 343 7.77 -1.98 5.15
C SER A 343 8.74 -0.90 5.69
N SER A 344 8.39 -0.20 6.77
CA SER A 344 9.25 0.82 7.42
C SER A 344 9.34 0.64 8.95
N PRO A 345 9.78 -0.54 9.45
CA PRO A 345 9.64 -0.93 10.85
C PRO A 345 10.46 -0.10 11.84
N ASP A 346 11.46 0.64 11.37
CA ASP A 346 12.34 1.45 12.23
C ASP A 346 11.58 2.57 12.97
N GLN A 347 10.54 3.16 12.34
CA GLN A 347 9.73 4.21 12.98
C GLN A 347 8.86 3.63 14.09
N ASP A 348 8.15 2.54 13.80
CA ASP A 348 7.30 1.83 14.75
C ASP A 348 8.10 1.30 15.94
N TYR A 349 9.29 0.77 15.68
CA TYR A 349 10.20 0.32 16.74
C TYR A 349 10.67 1.49 17.62
N ALA A 350 11.01 2.64 17.05
CA ALA A 350 11.42 3.81 17.83
C ALA A 350 10.31 4.29 18.77
N VAL A 351 9.05 4.30 18.29
CA VAL A 351 7.91 4.63 19.13
C VAL A 351 7.64 3.57 20.19
N LEU A 352 7.76 2.29 19.85
CA LEU A 352 7.64 1.19 20.82
C LEU A 352 8.68 1.32 21.95
N ALA A 353 9.93 1.64 21.61
CA ALA A 353 10.99 1.91 22.58
C ALA A 353 10.63 3.12 23.47
N ALA A 354 10.09 4.19 22.90
CA ALA A 354 9.63 5.34 23.68
C ALA A 354 8.48 4.98 24.64
N LEU A 355 7.52 4.16 24.21
CA LEU A 355 6.42 3.67 25.06
C LEU A 355 6.94 2.81 26.23
N HIS A 356 7.95 1.96 25.99
CA HIS A 356 8.65 1.23 27.04
C HIS A 356 9.28 2.17 28.08
N MET A 357 9.98 3.23 27.63
CA MET A 357 10.58 4.23 28.52
C MET A 357 9.52 5.00 29.34
N ILE A 358 8.38 5.34 28.73
CA ILE A 358 7.26 6.00 29.42
C ILE A 358 6.70 5.08 30.51
N ASN A 359 6.49 3.80 30.21
CA ASN A 359 5.99 2.83 31.17
C ASN A 359 6.94 2.72 32.38
N ALA A 360 8.25 2.55 32.13
CA ALA A 360 9.26 2.47 33.17
C ALA A 360 9.32 3.73 34.06
N ALA A 361 9.18 4.92 33.46
CA ALA A 361 9.16 6.19 34.20
C ALA A 361 7.90 6.32 35.08
N ALA A 362 6.73 5.95 34.57
CA ALA A 362 5.48 5.98 35.33
C ALA A 362 5.51 5.03 36.54
N GLU A 363 6.08 3.83 36.38
CA GLU A 363 6.30 2.88 37.47
C GLU A 363 7.26 3.44 38.53
N ALA A 364 8.37 4.06 38.11
CA ALA A 364 9.36 4.65 39.03
C ALA A 364 8.78 5.83 39.84
N ASP A 365 7.92 6.64 39.21
CA ASP A 365 7.26 7.78 39.84
C ASP A 365 6.00 7.37 40.64
N GLY A 366 5.63 6.09 40.65
CA GLY A 366 4.43 5.58 41.31
C GLY A 366 3.12 6.15 40.75
N THR A 367 3.15 6.57 39.48
CA THR A 367 1.99 7.14 38.78
C THR A 367 1.34 6.03 37.95
N PRO A 368 0.10 5.60 38.26
CA PRO A 368 -0.59 4.59 37.47
C PRO A 368 -0.82 5.09 36.04
N LEU A 369 -0.22 4.41 35.06
CA LEU A 369 -0.40 4.68 33.64
C LEU A 369 -0.44 3.36 32.90
N ASP A 370 -1.47 3.12 32.09
CA ASP A 370 -1.49 1.95 31.21
C ASP A 370 -0.89 2.29 29.84
N VAL A 371 0.03 1.45 29.36
CA VAL A 371 0.72 1.68 28.08
C VAL A 371 0.49 0.51 27.15
N PHE A 372 -0.41 0.71 26.19
CA PHE A 372 -0.81 -0.31 25.22
C PHE A 372 -0.16 -0.09 23.86
N THR A 373 -0.10 -1.17 23.07
CA THR A 373 0.05 -1.12 21.62
C THR A 373 -1.14 -1.79 20.98
N ALA A 374 -1.63 -1.24 19.87
CA ALA A 374 -2.64 -1.84 19.02
C ALA A 374 -2.14 -1.91 17.57
N ILE A 375 -2.55 -2.96 16.87
CA ILE A 375 -2.29 -3.16 15.45
C ILE A 375 -3.63 -3.17 14.73
N VAL A 376 -3.81 -2.24 13.81
CA VAL A 376 -4.99 -2.17 12.94
C VAL A 376 -4.71 -2.88 11.63
N ALA A 377 -5.65 -3.72 11.20
CA ALA A 377 -5.56 -4.49 9.96
C ALA A 377 -4.30 -5.37 9.86
N PRO A 378 -4.06 -6.26 10.84
CA PRO A 378 -2.89 -7.12 10.85
C PRO A 378 -2.81 -7.97 9.58
N GLY A 379 -1.64 -7.99 8.96
CA GLY A 379 -1.36 -8.65 7.68
C GLY A 379 -0.95 -7.67 6.57
N VAL A 380 -1.12 -6.36 6.78
CA VAL A 380 -0.55 -5.33 5.91
C VAL A 380 0.91 -5.13 6.30
N ASP A 381 1.84 -5.35 5.36
CA ASP A 381 3.29 -5.17 5.54
C ASP A 381 3.90 -5.97 6.73
N THR A 382 3.15 -6.94 7.29
CA THR A 382 3.53 -7.79 8.44
C THR A 382 4.64 -8.81 8.13
N PRO A 383 5.56 -9.12 9.07
CA PRO A 383 6.57 -10.16 8.87
C PRO A 383 5.97 -11.59 8.83
N PRO A 384 6.61 -12.54 8.11
CA PRO A 384 6.12 -13.91 7.98
C PRO A 384 6.08 -14.69 9.32
N TYR A 385 6.84 -14.23 10.33
CA TYR A 385 6.90 -14.82 11.67
C TYR A 385 5.99 -14.12 12.69
N ALA A 386 5.07 -13.24 12.26
CA ALA A 386 4.25 -12.44 13.17
C ALA A 386 3.42 -13.24 14.18
N ASN A 387 2.93 -14.44 13.84
CA ASN A 387 2.22 -15.31 14.79
C ASN A 387 3.07 -15.64 16.03
N GLU A 388 4.39 -15.82 15.86
CA GLU A 388 5.33 -16.05 16.97
C GLU A 388 5.39 -14.84 17.90
N ILE A 389 5.55 -13.64 17.33
CA ILE A 389 5.67 -12.38 18.07
C ILE A 389 4.37 -12.05 18.79
N LEU A 390 3.22 -12.18 18.13
CA LEU A 390 1.89 -12.00 18.71
C LEU A 390 1.66 -12.93 19.91
N THR A 391 2.10 -14.19 19.81
CA THR A 391 2.00 -15.14 20.92
C THR A 391 2.89 -14.73 22.09
N ARG A 392 4.16 -14.35 21.81
CA ARG A 392 5.13 -13.93 22.83
C ARG A 392 4.73 -12.64 23.54
N SER A 393 4.15 -11.70 22.81
CA SER A 393 3.68 -10.42 23.36
C SER A 393 2.36 -10.53 24.11
N SER A 394 1.82 -11.75 24.28
CA SER A 394 0.51 -11.99 24.90
C SER A 394 -0.60 -11.18 24.23
N ALA A 395 -0.54 -11.06 22.91
CA ALA A 395 -1.47 -10.29 22.13
C ALA A 395 -2.91 -10.79 22.30
N GLN A 396 -3.85 -9.85 22.29
CA GLN A 396 -5.26 -10.09 22.46
C GLN A 396 -6.03 -9.53 21.26
N HIS A 397 -7.03 -10.26 20.78
CA HIS A 397 -7.90 -9.76 19.72
C HIS A 397 -8.91 -8.77 20.31
N TYR A 398 -8.95 -7.54 19.78
CA TYR A 398 -9.98 -6.55 20.13
C TYR A 398 -11.24 -6.82 19.30
N PRO A 399 -12.35 -7.26 19.93
CA PRO A 399 -13.56 -7.61 19.21
C PRO A 399 -14.26 -6.35 18.70
N LEU A 400 -14.31 -6.19 17.38
CA LEU A 400 -15.13 -5.16 16.74
C LEU A 400 -16.62 -5.49 16.87
N HIS A 401 -17.43 -4.47 17.14
CA HIS A 401 -18.88 -4.55 17.10
C HIS A 401 -19.38 -4.44 15.64
N PRO A 402 -20.53 -5.04 15.29
CA PRO A 402 -21.08 -4.92 13.94
C PRO A 402 -21.25 -3.47 13.46
N ASP A 403 -21.64 -2.57 14.36
CA ASP A 403 -21.82 -1.15 14.05
C ASP A 403 -20.48 -0.42 13.78
N ASP A 404 -19.34 -0.99 14.23
CA ASP A 404 -18.01 -0.41 13.96
C ASP A 404 -17.69 -0.40 12.47
N ILE A 405 -18.12 -1.41 11.72
CA ILE A 405 -17.91 -1.46 10.27
C ILE A 405 -18.59 -0.25 9.61
N THR A 406 -19.79 0.11 10.08
CA THR A 406 -20.53 1.28 9.57
C THR A 406 -19.84 2.57 9.98
N THR A 407 -19.38 2.68 11.22
CA THR A 407 -18.62 3.86 11.69
C THR A 407 -17.32 4.03 10.88
N ILE A 408 -16.54 2.97 10.72
CA ILE A 408 -15.27 2.97 9.97
C ILE A 408 -15.49 3.40 8.53
N THR A 409 -16.41 2.73 7.81
CA THR A 409 -16.66 3.02 6.40
C THR A 409 -17.19 4.44 6.18
N ARG A 410 -18.11 4.91 7.03
CA ARG A 410 -18.64 6.29 6.93
C ARG A 410 -17.58 7.34 7.25
N THR A 411 -16.77 7.12 8.28
CA THR A 411 -15.73 8.06 8.68
C THR A 411 -14.61 8.11 7.64
N TYR A 412 -14.19 6.98 7.07
CA TYR A 412 -13.23 7.01 5.96
C TYR A 412 -13.76 7.64 4.69
N ALA A 413 -15.05 7.48 4.36
CA ALA A 413 -15.65 8.22 3.26
C ALA A 413 -15.64 9.74 3.54
N ALA A 414 -15.97 10.17 4.77
CA ALA A 414 -15.93 11.58 5.16
C ALA A 414 -14.50 12.16 5.13
N TRP A 415 -13.51 11.38 5.57
CA TRP A 415 -12.09 11.72 5.50
C TRP A 415 -11.48 11.49 4.11
N ARG A 416 -12.26 10.93 3.17
CA ARG A 416 -11.85 10.56 1.79
C ARG A 416 -10.64 9.61 1.74
N MET A 417 -10.49 8.79 2.78
CA MET A 417 -9.47 7.73 2.91
C MET A 417 -9.96 6.37 2.37
N ASP A 418 -11.11 6.36 1.70
CA ASP A 418 -11.75 5.21 1.07
C ASP A 418 -11.29 4.95 -0.39
N GLY A 419 -10.34 5.75 -0.88
CA GLY A 419 -9.80 5.67 -2.24
C GLY A 419 -10.37 6.74 -3.19
N SER A 420 -11.44 7.44 -2.80
CA SER A 420 -12.09 8.46 -3.64
C SER A 420 -11.22 9.68 -3.95
N ALA A 421 -10.19 9.94 -3.15
CA ALA A 421 -9.33 11.12 -3.23
C ALA A 421 -7.84 10.77 -3.28
N SER A 422 -7.50 9.54 -3.69
CA SER A 422 -6.10 9.11 -3.69
C SER A 422 -5.22 9.95 -4.60
N GLU A 423 -5.70 10.33 -5.78
CA GLU A 423 -4.96 11.24 -6.69
C GLU A 423 -4.73 12.64 -6.10
N GLU A 424 -5.47 13.04 -5.07
CA GLU A 424 -5.29 14.31 -4.35
C GLU A 424 -4.32 14.18 -3.16
N GLY A 425 -3.72 13.00 -2.96
CA GLY A 425 -2.81 12.74 -1.86
C GLY A 425 -3.47 12.15 -0.60
N LEU A 426 -4.77 11.88 -0.62
CA LEU A 426 -5.51 11.32 0.53
C LEU A 426 -5.63 9.80 0.37
N TYR A 427 -4.61 9.08 0.85
CA TYR A 427 -4.54 7.63 0.72
C TYR A 427 -3.60 7.00 1.75
N GLY A 428 -3.84 5.73 2.05
CA GLY A 428 -2.95 4.84 2.79
C GLY A 428 -3.28 3.38 2.46
N LYS A 429 -2.28 2.48 2.53
CA LYS A 429 -2.54 1.04 2.31
C LYS A 429 -3.52 0.50 3.34
N THR A 430 -3.28 0.79 4.62
CA THR A 430 -4.04 0.25 5.75
C THR A 430 -5.52 0.62 5.73
N PRO A 431 -5.96 1.90 5.55
CA PRO A 431 -7.38 2.23 5.42
C PRO A 431 -8.08 1.44 4.31
N LEU A 432 -7.45 1.33 3.14
CA LEU A 432 -8.02 0.63 1.98
C LEU A 432 -8.09 -0.88 2.22
N ALA A 433 -7.02 -1.47 2.77
CA ALA A 433 -6.95 -2.88 3.10
C ALA A 433 -7.94 -3.24 4.22
N TRP A 434 -8.09 -2.38 5.24
CA TRP A 434 -9.02 -2.61 6.34
C TRP A 434 -10.48 -2.56 5.85
N ILE A 435 -10.86 -1.57 5.02
CA ILE A 435 -12.18 -1.55 4.38
C ILE A 435 -12.41 -2.85 3.58
N ALA A 436 -11.41 -3.29 2.81
CA ALA A 436 -11.53 -4.52 2.03
C ALA A 436 -11.77 -5.74 2.94
N GLY A 437 -10.98 -5.91 4.00
CA GLY A 437 -11.15 -6.97 4.99
C GLY A 437 -12.51 -6.92 5.68
N LEU A 438 -12.91 -5.76 6.20
CA LEU A 438 -14.19 -5.55 6.90
C LEU A 438 -15.41 -5.81 6.01
N THR A 439 -15.27 -5.62 4.69
CA THR A 439 -16.34 -5.87 3.70
C THR A 439 -16.25 -7.25 3.04
N GLY A 440 -15.37 -8.13 3.53
CA GLY A 440 -15.23 -9.51 3.06
C GLY A 440 -14.57 -9.65 1.69
N LYS A 441 -13.89 -8.61 1.19
CA LYS A 441 -13.14 -8.64 -0.07
C LYS A 441 -11.76 -9.27 0.17
N HIS A 442 -11.73 -10.58 0.35
CA HIS A 442 -10.51 -11.34 0.59
C HIS A 442 -9.75 -11.67 -0.71
N GLY A 443 -8.52 -12.15 -0.56
CA GLY A 443 -7.63 -12.51 -1.65
C GLY A 443 -6.79 -11.33 -2.16
N LEU A 444 -6.11 -11.53 -3.27
CA LEU A 444 -5.27 -10.54 -3.94
C LEU A 444 -6.14 -9.42 -4.52
N GLN A 445 -6.14 -8.26 -3.86
CA GLN A 445 -6.92 -7.09 -4.24
C GLN A 445 -6.00 -5.94 -4.66
N PRO A 446 -6.29 -5.27 -5.80
CA PRO A 446 -5.67 -3.97 -6.09
C PRO A 446 -6.27 -2.90 -5.18
N LEU A 447 -5.41 -2.29 -4.37
CA LEU A 447 -5.78 -1.12 -3.56
C LEU A 447 -5.90 0.12 -4.48
N ALA A 448 -6.90 0.96 -4.20
CA ALA A 448 -7.13 2.22 -4.88
C ALA A 448 -6.11 3.29 -4.47
N LEU A 449 -4.81 3.03 -4.66
CA LEU A 449 -3.72 3.99 -4.47
C LEU A 449 -3.63 4.96 -5.66
N PRO A 450 -2.80 6.01 -5.63
CA PRO A 450 -2.62 6.88 -6.79
C PRO A 450 -1.88 6.17 -7.92
N ARG A 451 -2.19 6.52 -9.17
CA ARG A 451 -1.49 5.96 -10.35
C ARG A 451 0.02 6.18 -10.28
N ALA A 452 0.44 7.39 -9.87
CA ALA A 452 1.86 7.75 -9.77
C ALA A 452 2.64 6.87 -8.78
N ASN A 453 2.00 6.38 -7.70
CA ASN A 453 2.63 5.47 -6.76
C ASN A 453 2.76 4.06 -7.33
N ALA A 454 1.80 3.61 -8.15
CA ALA A 454 1.81 2.27 -8.74
C ALA A 454 2.96 2.08 -9.75
N THR A 455 3.39 3.17 -10.40
CA THR A 455 4.36 3.15 -11.52
C THR A 455 5.65 3.94 -11.24
N SER A 456 5.87 4.37 -9.99
CA SER A 456 7.03 5.21 -9.64
C SER A 456 8.34 4.44 -9.80
N ALA A 457 9.28 4.97 -10.59
CA ALA A 457 10.64 4.42 -10.69
C ALA A 457 11.46 4.60 -9.40
N HIS A 458 11.11 5.59 -8.57
CA HIS A 458 11.89 5.93 -7.38
C HIS A 458 11.37 5.25 -6.11
N ASN A 459 10.06 5.17 -5.96
CA ASN A 459 9.41 4.60 -4.78
C ASN A 459 8.06 3.97 -5.19
N PRO A 460 8.07 2.85 -5.93
CA PRO A 460 6.85 2.16 -6.31
C PRO A 460 6.17 1.60 -5.06
N TRP A 461 4.88 1.88 -4.91
CA TRP A 461 4.06 1.24 -3.88
C TRP A 461 3.41 0.01 -4.50
N ARG A 462 3.60 -1.13 -3.84
CA ARG A 462 2.86 -2.35 -4.15
C ARG A 462 1.37 -2.10 -3.91
N ILE A 463 0.58 -2.12 -5.00
CA ILE A 463 -0.86 -1.86 -4.92
C ILE A 463 -1.66 -3.13 -4.70
N PHE A 464 -1.11 -4.28 -5.10
CA PHE A 464 -1.76 -5.57 -4.92
C PHE A 464 -1.44 -6.10 -3.54
N MET A 465 -2.48 -6.36 -2.76
CA MET A 465 -2.36 -6.86 -1.41
C MET A 465 -3.25 -8.07 -1.23
N ASN A 466 -2.72 -9.11 -0.61
CA ASN A 466 -3.50 -10.28 -0.27
C ASN A 466 -4.29 -10.00 1.02
N ILE A 467 -5.56 -9.63 0.86
CA ILE A 467 -6.48 -9.32 1.96
C ILE A 467 -6.92 -10.62 2.62
N ARG A 468 -6.57 -10.76 3.89
CA ARG A 468 -6.84 -11.96 4.69
C ARG A 468 -7.94 -11.70 5.71
N PRO A 469 -8.58 -12.74 6.27
CA PRO A 469 -9.49 -12.58 7.41
C PRO A 469 -8.86 -11.77 8.56
N SER A 470 -7.57 -11.96 8.84
CA SER A 470 -6.84 -11.16 9.83
C SER A 470 -6.86 -9.67 9.55
N THR A 471 -6.84 -9.25 8.27
CA THR A 471 -6.85 -7.83 7.86
C THR A 471 -8.10 -7.09 8.34
N ALA A 472 -9.19 -7.80 8.66
CA ALA A 472 -10.41 -7.22 9.22
C ALA A 472 -10.36 -7.01 10.74
N ARG A 473 -9.26 -7.35 11.41
CA ARG A 473 -9.16 -7.41 12.88
C ARG A 473 -8.39 -6.22 13.46
N VAL A 474 -8.48 -6.08 14.77
CA VAL A 474 -7.62 -5.24 15.60
C VAL A 474 -7.02 -6.11 16.69
N VAL A 475 -5.74 -5.91 16.96
CA VAL A 475 -5.03 -6.61 18.03
C VAL A 475 -4.57 -5.58 19.05
N MET A 476 -4.63 -5.90 20.34
CA MET A 476 -4.12 -5.07 21.43
C MET A 476 -3.20 -5.88 22.34
N MET A 477 -2.18 -5.24 22.89
CA MET A 477 -1.22 -5.84 23.83
C MET A 477 -0.61 -4.76 24.72
N GLN A 478 0.10 -5.17 25.77
CA GLN A 478 0.92 -4.24 26.54
C GLN A 478 2.17 -3.87 25.74
N ALA A 479 2.52 -2.58 25.71
CA ALA A 479 3.69 -2.10 24.97
C ALA A 479 4.98 -2.76 25.47
N GLU A 480 5.11 -2.95 26.79
CA GLU A 480 6.23 -3.67 27.41
C GLU A 480 6.42 -5.08 26.85
N GLN A 481 5.33 -5.85 26.76
CA GLN A 481 5.37 -7.25 26.32
C GLN A 481 5.75 -7.34 24.84
N LEU A 482 5.27 -6.41 24.02
CA LEU A 482 5.68 -6.32 22.63
C LEU A 482 7.14 -5.92 22.49
N TYR A 483 7.60 -4.91 23.23
CA TYR A 483 9.00 -4.46 23.24
C TYR A 483 9.95 -5.60 23.60
N GLN A 484 9.63 -6.38 24.63
CA GLN A 484 10.39 -7.58 24.97
C GLN A 484 10.36 -8.61 23.85
N ALA A 485 9.18 -8.92 23.30
CA ALA A 485 9.02 -9.94 22.26
C ALA A 485 9.81 -9.66 20.98
N VAL A 486 9.92 -8.40 20.55
CA VAL A 486 10.67 -8.02 19.33
C VAL A 486 12.17 -7.90 19.56
N ASN A 487 12.62 -7.76 20.81
CA ASN A 487 14.04 -7.72 21.19
C ASN A 487 14.63 -9.10 21.55
N HIS A 488 13.83 -10.16 21.46
CA HIS A 488 14.22 -11.57 21.65
C HIS A 488 14.35 -12.31 20.31
#